data_AF-A0AAD2YYL6-F1
#
_entry.id   AF-A0AAD2YYL6-F1
#
_cell.length_a   1.000
_cell.length_b   1.000
_cell.length_c   1.000
_cell.angle_alpha   90.00
_cell.angle_beta   90.00
_cell.angle_gamma   90.00
#
_symmetry.space_group_name_H-M   'P 1'
#
loop_
_entity.id
_entity.type
_entity.pdbx_description
1 polymer ?
#
loop_
_entity_poly.entity_id
_entity_poly.type
_entity_poly.pdbx_seq_one_letter_code
_entity_poly.pdbx_strand_id
1 'polypeptide(L)'
;EKAARTAGRTPAGQQTHRLVPLSDSWYVSQLQTMVATLKIPMERRNKRTGRTEKARIWEVTDRTVRTWIGEAVAAAAADGVTFSVPVTPHTFRHSYAMHMLYAGIPLKVLQSLMGHKSISSTEVYTKVFALDVAARHRVQFSMPESDAVTMLKNKHA
;
A
#
# COMPACT_ATOMS: atom_id res chain seq x y z
N GLU A 1 -41.54 -1.44 -11.23
CA GLU A 1 -40.43 -1.83 -10.33
C GLU A 1 -39.12 -1.88 -11.12
N LYS A 2 -38.49 -0.71 -11.36
CA LYS A 2 -37.24 -0.62 -12.12
C LYS A 2 -36.06 -0.64 -11.16
N ALA A 3 -35.35 -1.76 -11.14
CA ALA A 3 -34.06 -1.90 -10.47
C ALA A 3 -33.08 -0.85 -10.99
N ALA A 4 -32.69 0.09 -10.13
CA ALA A 4 -31.67 1.07 -10.42
C ALA A 4 -30.75 1.19 -9.22
N ARG A 5 -29.48 0.77 -9.40
CA ARG A 5 -28.27 1.61 -9.26
C ARG A 5 -27.06 0.72 -8.94
N THR A 6 -26.22 0.63 -9.96
CA THR A 6 -24.77 0.39 -9.97
C THR A 6 -24.16 0.03 -8.61
N ALA A 7 -23.71 -1.22 -8.50
CA ALA A 7 -22.93 -1.73 -7.38
C ALA A 7 -21.70 -0.85 -7.14
N GLY A 8 -21.82 0.09 -6.20
CA GLY A 8 -20.69 0.43 -5.37
C GLY A 8 -20.31 1.87 -5.11
N ARG A 9 -21.13 2.85 -5.48
CA ARG A 9 -20.94 4.22 -5.00
C ARG A 9 -21.52 4.34 -3.60
N THR A 10 -20.68 4.67 -2.61
CA THR A 10 -21.13 5.01 -1.26
C THR A 10 -22.16 6.14 -1.34
N PRO A 11 -23.26 6.10 -0.55
CA PRO A 11 -24.23 7.18 -0.52
C PRO A 11 -23.55 8.52 -0.30
N ALA A 12 -24.00 9.57 -1.00
CA ALA A 12 -23.48 10.91 -0.81
C ALA A 12 -23.68 11.31 0.67
N GLY A 13 -22.57 11.46 1.41
CA GLY A 13 -22.58 11.83 2.83
C GLY A 13 -21.83 10.87 3.76
N GLN A 14 -21.58 9.61 3.36
CA GLN A 14 -20.77 8.68 4.18
C GLN A 14 -19.29 8.76 3.78
N GLN A 15 -18.52 9.56 4.51
CA GLN A 15 -17.06 9.49 4.43
C GLN A 15 -16.58 8.23 5.16
N THR A 16 -16.09 7.25 4.42
CA THR A 16 -15.39 6.11 5.03
C THR A 16 -14.05 6.61 5.54
N HIS A 17 -13.95 6.86 6.85
CA HIS A 17 -12.69 7.20 7.47
C HIS A 17 -11.83 5.94 7.58
N ARG A 18 -10.61 6.03 7.06
CA ARG A 18 -9.60 4.98 7.19
C ARG A 18 -8.49 5.50 8.08
N LEU A 19 -8.17 4.74 9.13
CA LEU A 19 -7.05 5.00 10.01
C LEU A 19 -5.87 4.16 9.54
N VAL A 20 -4.74 4.82 9.26
CA VAL A 20 -3.48 4.16 8.91
C VAL A 20 -2.46 4.59 9.97
N PRO A 21 -1.93 3.66 10.77
CA PRO A 21 -0.93 3.99 11.78
C PRO A 21 0.37 4.41 11.09
N LEU A 22 0.99 5.48 11.58
CA LEU A 22 2.36 5.84 11.25
C LEU A 22 3.27 5.10 12.24
N SER A 23 4.04 4.14 11.74
CA SER A 23 4.87 3.26 12.58
C SER A 23 6.25 3.82 12.89
N ASP A 24 6.75 4.74 12.07
CA ASP A 24 8.07 5.34 12.24
C ASP A 24 8.00 6.49 13.24
N SER A 25 8.53 6.27 14.44
CA SER A 25 8.54 7.27 15.52
C SER A 25 9.34 8.51 15.19
N TRP A 26 10.43 8.38 14.42
CA TRP A 26 11.23 9.52 13.99
C TRP A 26 10.44 10.38 13.01
N TYR A 27 9.79 9.75 12.01
CA TYR A 27 8.92 10.46 11.08
C TYR A 27 7.75 11.16 11.78
N VAL A 28 7.11 10.49 12.76
CA VAL A 28 6.04 11.08 13.56
C VAL A 28 6.53 12.31 14.32
N SER A 29 7.70 12.25 14.94
CA SER A 29 8.31 13.38 15.66
C SER A 29 8.62 14.56 14.73
N GLN A 30 9.15 14.29 13.53
CA GLN A 30 9.39 15.31 12.51
C GLN A 30 8.09 15.99 12.08
N LEU A 31 7.04 15.20 11.83
CA LEU A 31 5.73 15.72 11.43
C LEU A 31 5.09 16.57 12.54
N GLN A 32 5.20 16.14 13.80
CA GLN A 32 4.74 16.92 14.95
C GLN A 32 5.48 18.25 15.06
N THR A 33 6.82 18.24 14.96
CA THR A 33 7.65 19.45 14.98
C THR A 33 7.26 20.42 13.88
N MET A 34 7.09 19.91 12.67
CA MET A 34 6.70 20.67 11.51
C MET A 34 5.31 21.31 11.65
N VAL A 35 4.30 20.55 12.11
CA VAL A 35 2.95 21.07 12.35
C VAL A 35 2.97 22.18 13.41
N ALA A 36 3.73 21.99 14.49
CA ALA A 36 3.90 22.98 15.54
C ALA A 36 4.61 24.25 15.04
N THR A 37 5.65 24.09 14.21
CA THR A 37 6.47 25.19 13.70
C THR A 37 5.74 26.02 12.64
N LEU A 38 5.13 25.35 11.66
CA LEU A 38 4.48 26.01 10.52
C LEU A 38 3.06 26.50 10.84
N LYS A 39 2.54 26.20 12.04
CA LYS A 39 1.17 26.55 12.49
C LYS A 39 0.13 26.26 11.41
N ILE A 40 0.22 25.06 10.82
CA ILE A 40 -0.62 24.67 9.68
C ILE A 40 -2.09 24.79 10.12
N PRO A 41 -2.88 25.70 9.52
CA PRO A 41 -4.25 25.89 9.93
C PRO A 41 -5.05 24.63 9.58
N MET A 42 -5.79 24.05 10.52
CA MET A 42 -6.62 22.86 10.25
C MET A 42 -7.83 23.19 9.37
N GLU A 43 -8.25 24.46 9.38
CA GLU A 43 -9.41 24.95 8.65
C GLU A 43 -9.08 26.28 7.96
N ARG A 44 -9.64 26.48 6.76
CA ARG A 44 -9.46 27.70 5.99
C ARG A 44 -10.80 28.16 5.45
N ARG A 45 -11.07 29.46 5.54
CA ARG A 45 -12.26 30.05 4.94
C ARG A 45 -12.06 30.17 3.42
N ASN A 46 -12.93 29.50 2.67
CA ASN A 46 -12.94 29.60 1.22
C ASN A 46 -13.54 30.96 0.82
N LYS A 47 -12.72 31.82 0.20
CA LYS A 47 -13.12 33.18 -0.20
C LYS A 47 -14.27 33.20 -1.20
N ARG A 48 -14.45 32.13 -1.98
CA ARG A 48 -15.47 32.04 -3.03
C ARG A 48 -16.82 31.53 -2.51
N THR A 49 -16.81 30.58 -1.58
CA THR A 49 -18.05 29.99 -1.04
C THR A 49 -18.43 30.58 0.33
N GLY A 50 -17.54 31.33 0.95
CA GLY A 50 -17.68 31.89 2.30
C GLY A 50 -17.59 30.85 3.41
N ARG A 51 -17.56 29.54 3.08
CA ARG A 51 -17.56 28.42 4.02
C ARG A 51 -16.17 28.13 4.58
N THR A 52 -16.13 27.68 5.82
CA THR A 52 -14.93 27.13 6.43
C THR A 52 -14.78 25.67 6.00
N GLU A 53 -13.64 25.34 5.40
CA GLU A 53 -13.34 24.01 4.88
C GLU A 53 -12.05 23.49 5.53
N LYS A 54 -11.92 22.17 5.68
CA LYS A 54 -10.68 21.56 6.17
C LYS A 54 -9.53 21.93 5.24
N ALA A 55 -8.47 22.52 5.79
CA ALA A 55 -7.32 22.89 4.99
C ALA A 55 -6.50 21.64 4.64
N ARG A 56 -5.86 21.67 3.47
CA ARG A 56 -4.86 20.65 3.14
C ARG A 56 -3.62 20.94 3.96
N ILE A 57 -2.98 19.89 4.48
CA ILE A 57 -1.67 20.00 5.11
C ILE A 57 -0.66 20.56 4.10
N TRP A 58 -0.79 20.17 2.83
CA TRP A 58 0.07 20.56 1.73
C TRP A 58 -0.73 21.08 0.54
N GLU A 59 -0.37 22.23 -0.01
CA GLU A 59 -0.89 22.75 -1.29
C GLU A 59 -0.12 22.16 -2.50
N VAL A 60 0.34 20.91 -2.39
CA VAL A 60 1.13 20.23 -3.43
C VAL A 60 0.19 19.48 -4.38
N THR A 61 0.46 19.59 -5.68
CA THR A 61 -0.29 18.86 -6.72
C THR A 61 0.37 17.53 -7.03
N ASP A 62 -0.41 16.58 -7.54
CA ASP A 62 0.11 15.28 -8.02
C ASP A 62 1.21 15.45 -9.09
N ARG A 63 1.09 16.45 -9.97
CA ARG A 63 2.15 16.79 -10.94
C ARG A 63 3.45 17.19 -10.26
N THR A 64 3.38 18.04 -9.24
CA THR A 64 4.56 18.47 -8.47
C THR A 64 5.25 17.29 -7.81
N VAL A 65 4.49 16.38 -7.18
CA VAL A 65 5.05 15.18 -6.56
C VAL A 65 5.76 14.30 -7.59
N ARG A 66 5.16 14.10 -8.78
CA ARG A 66 5.80 13.33 -9.86
C ARG A 66 7.08 13.99 -10.35
N THR A 67 7.11 15.31 -10.47
CA THR A 67 8.32 16.04 -10.83
C THR A 67 9.44 15.81 -9.82
N TRP A 68 9.18 15.98 -8.53
CA TRP A 68 10.19 15.73 -7.49
C TRP A 68 10.68 14.29 -7.46
N ILE A 69 9.79 13.32 -7.67
CA ILE A 69 10.19 11.91 -7.79
C ILE A 69 11.08 11.71 -9.01
N GLY A 70 10.75 12.33 -10.15
CA GLY A 70 11.58 12.27 -11.37
C GLY A 70 12.98 12.85 -11.15
N GLU A 71 13.07 14.00 -10.49
CA GLU A 71 14.35 14.62 -10.10
C GLU A 71 15.17 13.70 -9.18
N ALA A 72 14.52 13.10 -8.17
CA ALA A 72 15.18 12.15 -7.28
C ALA A 72 15.67 10.89 -8.01
N VAL A 73 14.91 10.37 -8.97
CA VAL A 73 15.31 9.23 -9.81
C VAL A 73 16.49 9.60 -10.71
N ALA A 74 16.50 10.81 -11.27
CA ALA A 74 17.62 11.29 -12.07
C ALA A 74 18.91 11.45 -11.25
N ALA A 75 18.80 11.97 -10.02
CA ALA A 75 19.91 12.05 -9.08
C ALA A 75 20.44 10.65 -8.73
N ALA A 76 19.55 9.71 -8.39
CA ALA A 76 19.93 8.33 -8.12
C ALA A 76 20.64 7.66 -9.31
N ALA A 77 20.19 7.94 -10.55
CA ALA A 77 20.83 7.44 -11.76
C ALA A 77 22.25 7.98 -11.96
N ALA A 78 22.51 9.24 -11.58
CA ALA A 78 23.85 9.81 -11.57
C ALA A 78 24.78 9.10 -10.56
N ASP A 79 24.22 8.61 -9.45
CA ASP A 79 24.92 7.79 -8.45
C ASP A 79 25.02 6.30 -8.85
N GLY A 80 24.60 5.93 -10.06
CA GLY A 80 24.65 4.57 -10.60
C GLY A 80 23.48 3.67 -10.17
N VAL A 81 22.47 4.21 -9.50
CA VAL A 81 21.27 3.47 -9.08
C VAL A 81 20.18 3.60 -10.15
N THR A 82 19.80 2.49 -10.77
CA THR A 82 18.76 2.46 -11.80
C THR A 82 17.60 1.56 -11.41
N PHE A 83 16.40 1.87 -11.89
CA PHE A 83 15.18 1.13 -11.61
C PHE A 83 14.65 0.49 -12.89
N SER A 84 14.22 -0.78 -12.79
CA SER A 84 13.64 -1.53 -13.91
C SER A 84 12.22 -1.09 -14.27
N VAL A 85 11.56 -0.32 -13.40
CA VAL A 85 10.21 0.20 -13.59
C VAL A 85 10.14 1.68 -13.25
N PRO A 86 9.24 2.45 -13.89
CA PRO A 86 9.02 3.84 -13.53
C PRO A 86 8.63 4.00 -12.05
N VAL A 87 9.31 4.91 -11.35
CA VAL A 87 8.98 5.26 -9.97
C VAL A 87 7.91 6.33 -9.97
N THR A 88 6.76 6.02 -9.39
CA THR A 88 5.59 6.91 -9.29
C THR A 88 5.05 6.88 -7.85
N PRO A 89 4.15 7.81 -7.46
CA PRO A 89 3.49 7.73 -6.16
C PRO A 89 2.80 6.38 -5.89
N HIS A 90 2.25 5.75 -6.93
CA HIS A 90 1.64 4.43 -6.79
C HIS A 90 2.66 3.31 -6.59
N THR A 91 3.89 3.45 -7.11
CA THR A 91 4.99 2.50 -6.86
C THR A 91 5.26 2.36 -5.37
N PHE A 92 5.33 3.48 -4.62
CA PHE A 92 5.49 3.45 -3.16
C PHE A 92 4.33 2.74 -2.45
N ARG A 93 3.09 2.91 -2.92
CA ARG A 93 1.92 2.20 -2.37
C ARG A 93 2.01 0.69 -2.61
N HIS A 94 2.49 0.26 -3.77
CA HIS A 94 2.72 -1.15 -4.06
C HIS A 94 3.85 -1.72 -3.19
N SER A 95 4.95 -0.99 -3.03
CA SER A 95 6.05 -1.38 -2.15
C SER A 95 5.57 -1.54 -0.71
N TYR A 96 4.79 -0.58 -0.18
CA TYR A 96 4.20 -0.69 1.15
C TYR A 96 3.40 -1.98 1.32
N ALA A 97 2.55 -2.32 0.36
CA ALA A 97 1.74 -3.54 0.42
C ALA A 97 2.59 -4.81 0.42
N MET A 98 3.61 -4.87 -0.44
CA MET A 98 4.54 -6.00 -0.48
C MET A 98 5.33 -6.12 0.82
N HIS A 99 5.87 -5.03 1.36
CA HIS A 99 6.59 -5.05 2.64
C HIS A 99 5.73 -5.54 3.79
N MET A 100 4.45 -5.13 3.85
CA MET A 100 3.52 -5.64 4.86
C MET A 100 3.27 -7.14 4.70
N LEU A 101 3.12 -7.66 3.47
CA LEU A 101 3.00 -9.10 3.24
C LEU A 101 4.26 -9.87 3.63
N TYR A 102 5.45 -9.36 3.29
CA TYR A 102 6.71 -9.99 3.71
C TYR A 102 6.88 -10.02 5.23
N ALA A 103 6.35 -9.02 5.94
CA ALA A 103 6.32 -8.99 7.40
C ALA A 103 5.24 -9.92 8.02
N GLY A 104 4.52 -10.70 7.20
CA GLY A 104 3.50 -11.64 7.66
C GLY A 104 2.17 -10.99 8.06
N ILE A 105 1.93 -9.73 7.66
CA ILE A 105 0.66 -9.06 7.96
C ILE A 105 -0.50 -9.78 7.25
N PRO A 106 -1.57 -10.17 7.98
CA PRO A 106 -2.70 -10.87 7.36
C PRO A 106 -3.34 -10.04 6.25
N LEU A 107 -3.77 -10.71 5.17
CA LEU A 107 -4.31 -10.06 3.97
C LEU A 107 -5.52 -9.14 4.27
N LYS A 108 -6.36 -9.52 5.24
CA LYS A 108 -7.52 -8.73 5.66
C LYS A 108 -7.14 -7.43 6.36
N VAL A 109 -6.05 -7.45 7.14
CA VAL A 109 -5.49 -6.26 7.79
C VAL A 109 -4.90 -5.35 6.72
N LEU A 110 -4.11 -5.91 5.79
CA LEU A 110 -3.56 -5.16 4.68
C LEU A 110 -4.66 -4.52 3.82
N GLN A 111 -5.73 -5.26 3.48
CA GLN A 111 -6.87 -4.73 2.74
C GLN A 111 -7.47 -3.50 3.42
N SER A 112 -7.64 -3.55 4.75
CA SER A 112 -8.16 -2.44 5.55
C SER A 112 -7.23 -1.22 5.48
N LEU A 113 -5.92 -1.42 5.66
CA LEU A 113 -4.90 -0.36 5.62
C LEU A 113 -4.79 0.29 4.23
N MET A 114 -4.92 -0.51 3.16
CA MET A 114 -4.95 0.00 1.80
C MET A 114 -6.30 0.67 1.46
N GLY A 115 -7.37 0.32 2.17
CA GLY A 115 -8.72 0.77 1.88
C GLY A 115 -9.27 0.19 0.58
N HIS A 116 -8.96 -1.07 0.29
CA HIS A 116 -9.50 -1.76 -0.86
C HIS A 116 -10.91 -2.25 -0.58
N LYS A 117 -11.84 -1.85 -1.44
CA LYS A 117 -13.24 -2.25 -1.32
C LYS A 117 -13.46 -3.73 -1.58
N SER A 118 -12.74 -4.28 -2.56
CA SER A 118 -12.75 -5.70 -2.89
C SER A 118 -11.44 -6.33 -2.47
N ILE A 119 -11.51 -7.59 -2.00
CA ILE A 119 -10.32 -8.39 -1.70
C ILE A 119 -9.48 -8.65 -2.95
N SER A 120 -10.12 -8.72 -4.12
CA SER A 120 -9.46 -8.98 -5.41
C SER A 120 -8.36 -7.98 -5.75
N SER A 121 -8.48 -6.71 -5.32
CA SER A 121 -7.45 -5.69 -5.51
C SER A 121 -6.22 -5.92 -4.63
N THR A 122 -6.36 -6.65 -3.52
CA THR A 122 -5.26 -6.99 -2.61
C THR A 122 -4.62 -8.35 -2.97
N GLU A 123 -5.38 -9.27 -3.54
CA GLU A 123 -4.90 -10.60 -3.97
C GLU A 123 -3.76 -10.53 -4.99
N VAL A 124 -3.67 -9.46 -5.79
CA VAL A 124 -2.56 -9.25 -6.73
C VAL A 124 -1.21 -9.32 -6.00
N TYR A 125 -1.10 -8.76 -4.80
CA TYR A 125 0.14 -8.80 -4.02
C TYR A 125 0.44 -10.20 -3.48
N THR A 126 -0.58 -10.96 -3.11
CA THR A 126 -0.42 -12.35 -2.65
C THR A 126 0.09 -13.24 -3.77
N LYS A 127 -0.37 -13.05 -5.01
CA LYS A 127 0.13 -13.78 -6.18
C LYS A 127 1.62 -13.50 -6.42
N VAL A 128 2.02 -12.23 -6.36
CA VAL A 128 3.43 -11.84 -6.51
C VAL A 128 4.28 -12.42 -5.37
N PHE A 129 3.79 -12.32 -4.13
CA PHE A 129 4.45 -12.88 -2.96
C PHE A 129 4.64 -14.40 -3.09
N ALA A 130 3.62 -15.14 -3.52
CA ALA A 130 3.72 -16.59 -3.70
C ALA A 130 4.77 -16.99 -4.74
N LEU A 131 4.83 -16.28 -5.87
CA LEU A 131 5.85 -16.50 -6.90
C LEU A 131 7.27 -16.28 -6.35
N ASP A 132 7.45 -15.20 -5.58
CA ASP A 132 8.74 -14.84 -5.03
C ASP A 132 9.19 -15.77 -3.89
N VAL A 133 8.29 -16.17 -2.99
CA VAL A 133 8.57 -17.18 -1.96
C VAL A 133 8.92 -18.52 -2.60
N ALA A 134 8.18 -18.97 -3.62
CA ALA A 134 8.48 -20.22 -4.32
C ALA A 134 9.83 -20.18 -5.05
N ALA A 135 10.22 -19.02 -5.59
CA ALA A 135 11.52 -18.84 -6.23
C ALA A 135 12.68 -18.84 -5.21
N ARG A 136 12.51 -18.20 -4.05
CA ARG A 136 13.54 -18.13 -2.99
C ARG A 136 13.66 -19.41 -2.19
N HIS A 137 12.52 -20.00 -1.86
CA HIS A 137 12.41 -21.24 -1.11
C HIS A 137 11.99 -22.33 -2.09
N ARG A 138 12.97 -23.03 -2.69
CA ARG A 138 12.68 -24.32 -3.31
C ARG A 138 11.99 -25.16 -2.25
N VAL A 139 10.80 -25.67 -2.54
CA VAL A 139 10.12 -26.61 -1.66
C VAL A 139 11.03 -27.82 -1.52
N GLN A 140 11.75 -27.90 -0.40
CA GLN A 140 12.54 -29.06 -0.04
C GLN A 140 11.67 -29.94 0.84
N PHE A 141 11.26 -31.07 0.29
CA PHE A 141 10.69 -32.13 1.10
C PHE A 141 11.81 -32.69 1.97
N SER A 142 11.58 -32.78 3.27
CA SER A 142 12.56 -33.27 4.25
C SER A 142 12.88 -34.77 4.11
N MET A 143 12.20 -35.46 3.20
CA MET A 143 12.30 -36.90 2.98
C MET A 143 12.54 -37.18 1.49
N PRO A 144 13.46 -38.10 1.14
CA PRO A 144 13.62 -38.56 -0.23
C PRO A 144 12.31 -39.08 -0.83
N GLU A 145 12.10 -38.84 -2.12
CA GLU A 145 10.88 -39.27 -2.83
C GLU A 145 10.61 -40.77 -2.69
N SER A 146 11.66 -41.60 -2.73
CA SER A 146 11.58 -43.05 -2.55
C SER A 146 10.91 -43.46 -1.24
N ASP A 147 11.25 -42.75 -0.17
CA ASP A 147 10.81 -43.07 1.19
C ASP A 147 9.36 -42.62 1.37
N ALA A 148 9.00 -41.46 0.83
CA ALA A 148 7.63 -40.96 0.81
C ALA A 148 6.68 -41.90 0.03
N VAL A 149 7.11 -42.39 -1.14
CA VAL A 149 6.36 -43.37 -1.96
C VAL A 149 6.19 -44.69 -1.22
N THR A 150 7.23 -45.15 -0.51
CA THR A 150 7.18 -46.39 0.28
C THR A 150 6.20 -46.27 1.44
N MET A 151 6.20 -45.14 2.17
CA MET A 151 5.24 -44.88 3.24
C MET A 151 3.79 -44.82 2.75
N LEU A 152 3.54 -44.27 1.56
CA LEU A 152 2.20 -44.21 0.97
C LEU A 152 1.70 -45.60 0.53
N LYS A 153 2.57 -46.42 -0.06
CA LYS A 153 2.23 -47.79 -0.46
C LYS A 153 1.98 -48.70 0.74
N ASN A 154 2.72 -48.50 1.83
CA ASN A 154 2.60 -49.30 3.04
C ASN A 154 1.40 -48.92 3.95
N LYS A 155 0.68 -47.83 3.67
CA LYS A 155 -0.53 -47.44 4.43
C LYS A 155 -1.81 -48.17 4.00
N HIS A 156 -1.72 -49.06 3.02
CA HIS A 156 -2.85 -49.83 2.48
C HIS A 156 -2.75 -51.36 2.70
N ALA A 157 -1.91 -51.79 3.65
CA ALA A 157 -1.89 -53.16 4.18
C ALA A 157 -2.32 -53.14 5.65
#